data_AF-A0A926GTA7-F1
#
_entry.id   AF-A0A926GTA7-F1
#
_cell.length_a   1.000
_cell.length_b   1.000
_cell.length_c   1.000
_cell.angle_alpha   90.00
_cell.angle_beta   90.00
_cell.angle_gamma   90.00
#
_symmetry.space_group_name_H-M   'P 1'
#
loop_
_entity.id
_entity.type
_entity.pdbx_description
1 polymer ?
#
loop_
_entity_poly.entity_id
_entity_poly.type
_entity_poly.pdbx_seq_one_letter_code
_entity_poly.pdbx_strand_id
1 'polypeptide(L)'
;MTYSLFLLLFLCLPTIVLLLILRGRIARHHVIGLVLVNLLAFVYTTPWDNFAAYKKLWTFAPAFVWGKPFWFGYLPLEEYLFYFAEAIFVCVMLLVLGRVKWLRPESPTPDPSPSEGSGVGDSRFPGAVR
;
A
#
# COMPACT_ATOMS: atom_id res chain seq x y z
N MET A 1 -27.25 -6.35 -9.18
CA MET A 1 -25.98 -7.03 -9.49
C MET A 1 -25.59 -7.86 -8.28
N THR A 2 -24.99 -9.04 -8.45
CA THR A 2 -24.50 -9.83 -7.30
C THR A 2 -23.32 -9.12 -6.66
N TYR A 3 -23.14 -9.31 -5.36
CA TYR A 3 -22.05 -8.67 -4.63
C TYR A 3 -20.69 -9.13 -5.15
N SER A 4 -20.55 -10.41 -5.48
CA SER A 4 -19.34 -10.96 -6.09
C SER A 4 -19.00 -10.33 -7.44
N LEU A 5 -20.01 -9.97 -8.26
CA LEU A 5 -19.78 -9.25 -9.52
C LEU A 5 -19.29 -7.82 -9.26
N PHE A 6 -19.84 -7.15 -8.25
CA PHE A 6 -19.37 -5.85 -7.81
C PHE A 6 -17.89 -5.92 -7.39
N LEU A 7 -17.53 -6.88 -6.53
CA LEU A 7 -16.13 -7.11 -6.13
C LEU A 7 -15.23 -7.38 -7.33
N LEU A 8 -15.67 -8.19 -8.29
CA LEU A 8 -14.88 -8.50 -9.48
C LEU A 8 -14.60 -7.25 -10.33
N LEU A 9 -15.63 -6.46 -10.61
CA LEU A 9 -15.54 -5.31 -11.51
C LEU A 9 -14.83 -4.12 -10.88
N PHE A 10 -15.14 -3.82 -9.61
CA PHE A 10 -14.65 -2.61 -8.96
C PHE A 10 -13.38 -2.81 -8.15
N LEU A 11 -13.04 -4.04 -7.78
CA LEU A 11 -11.89 -4.32 -6.94
C LEU A 11 -10.87 -5.21 -7.64
N CYS A 12 -11.28 -6.38 -8.13
CA CYS A 12 -10.34 -7.32 -8.76
C CYS A 12 -9.80 -6.78 -10.09
N LEU A 13 -10.66 -6.23 -10.95
CA LEU A 13 -10.26 -5.71 -12.26
C LEU A 13 -9.21 -4.59 -12.14
N PRO A 14 -9.42 -3.50 -11.39
CA PRO A 14 -8.40 -2.46 -11.26
C PRO A 14 -7.14 -2.97 -10.53
N THR A 15 -7.28 -3.88 -9.55
CA THR A 15 -6.12 -4.52 -8.91
C THR A 15 -5.24 -5.26 -9.93
N ILE A 16 -5.85 -6.05 -10.82
CA ILE A 16 -5.13 -6.77 -11.88
C ILE A 16 -4.42 -5.79 -12.81
N VAL A 17 -5.08 -4.71 -13.23
CA VAL A 17 -4.47 -3.67 -14.08
C VAL A 17 -3.24 -3.08 -13.40
N LEU A 18 -3.32 -2.72 -12.11
CA LEU A 18 -2.18 -2.17 -11.36
C LEU A 18 -1.05 -3.20 -11.21
N LEU A 19 -1.37 -4.47 -10.97
CA LEU A 19 -0.37 -5.55 -10.91
C LEU A 19 0.34 -5.76 -12.25
N LEU A 20 -0.37 -5.63 -13.37
CA LEU A 20 0.22 -5.69 -14.71
C LEU A 20 1.18 -4.52 -14.96
N ILE A 21 0.84 -3.31 -14.49
CA ILE A 21 1.73 -2.13 -14.53
C ILE A 21 3.00 -2.39 -13.69
N LEU A 22 2.87 -3.10 -12.56
CA LEU A 22 3.98 -3.46 -11.66
C LEU A 22 4.75 -4.72 -12.08
N ARG A 23 4.39 -5.36 -13.19
CA ARG A 23 4.96 -6.63 -13.61
C ARG A 23 6.49 -6.56 -13.71
N GLY A 24 7.17 -7.50 -13.04
CA GLY A 24 8.64 -7.56 -13.01
C GLY A 24 9.32 -6.51 -12.11
N ARG A 25 8.54 -5.71 -11.37
CA ARG A 25 9.04 -4.65 -10.46
C ARG A 25 8.65 -4.89 -8.99
N ILE A 26 8.00 -6.03 -8.71
CA ILE A 26 7.62 -6.46 -7.35
C ILE A 26 8.79 -7.26 -6.77
N ALA A 27 9.45 -6.68 -5.77
CA ALA A 27 10.46 -7.37 -4.98
C ALA A 27 9.84 -8.17 -3.81
N ARG A 28 10.59 -9.14 -3.27
CA ARG A 28 10.15 -10.03 -2.18
C ARG A 28 9.64 -9.28 -0.95
N HIS A 29 10.27 -8.17 -0.56
CA HIS A 29 9.84 -7.38 0.61
C HIS A 29 8.44 -6.77 0.42
N HIS A 30 8.06 -6.40 -0.80
CA HIS A 30 6.71 -5.90 -1.08
C HIS A 30 5.66 -7.00 -0.89
N VAL A 31 5.97 -8.24 -1.31
CA VAL A 31 5.08 -9.39 -1.13
C VAL A 31 4.93 -9.72 0.35
N ILE A 32 6.03 -9.71 1.10
CA ILE A 32 5.99 -9.94 2.56
C ILE A 32 5.14 -8.87 3.24
N GLY A 33 5.36 -7.59 2.93
CA GLY A 33 4.57 -6.49 3.48
C GLY A 33 3.08 -6.63 3.14
N LEU A 34 2.76 -6.97 1.89
CA LEU A 34 1.38 -7.19 1.44
C LEU A 34 0.73 -8.34 2.22
N VAL A 35 1.41 -9.48 2.38
CA VAL A 35 0.87 -10.62 3.15
C VAL A 35 0.64 -10.23 4.61
N LEU A 36 1.60 -9.55 5.24
CA LEU A 36 1.49 -9.12 6.64
C LEU A 36 0.33 -8.14 6.85
N VAL A 37 0.23 -7.10 6.00
CA VAL A 37 -0.86 -6.11 6.06
C VAL A 37 -2.20 -6.80 5.85
N ASN A 38 -2.26 -7.75 4.93
CA ASN A 38 -3.50 -8.44 4.63
C ASN A 38 -3.97 -9.33 5.79
N LEU A 39 -3.06 -10.12 6.37
CA LEU A 39 -3.36 -10.92 7.56
C LEU A 39 -3.75 -10.04 8.75
N LEU A 40 -3.06 -8.92 8.94
CA LEU A 40 -3.37 -7.98 10.00
C LEU A 40 -4.75 -7.36 9.80
N ALA A 41 -5.07 -6.92 8.57
CA ALA A 41 -6.38 -6.39 8.22
C ALA A 41 -7.47 -7.42 8.53
N PHE A 42 -7.31 -8.66 8.04
CA PHE A 42 -8.27 -9.74 8.28
C PHE A 42 -8.48 -10.03 9.77
N VAL A 43 -7.42 -10.23 10.54
CA VAL A 43 -7.53 -10.57 11.98
C VAL A 43 -8.12 -9.40 12.76
N TYR A 44 -7.76 -8.17 12.39
CA TYR A 44 -8.26 -6.98 13.05
C TYR A 44 -9.73 -6.71 12.73
N THR A 45 -10.16 -6.79 11.46
CA THR A 45 -11.52 -6.43 11.05
C THR A 45 -12.55 -7.50 11.41
N THR A 46 -12.19 -8.79 11.25
CA THR A 46 -13.10 -9.93 11.47
C THR A 46 -13.93 -9.85 12.77
N PRO A 47 -13.37 -9.60 13.97
CA PRO A 47 -14.16 -9.56 15.20
C PRO A 47 -15.14 -8.39 15.24
N TRP A 48 -14.74 -7.21 14.77
CA TRP A 48 -15.59 -6.01 14.79
C TRP A 48 -16.75 -6.15 13.81
N ASP A 49 -16.48 -6.67 12.62
CA ASP A 49 -17.49 -6.86 11.58
C ASP A 49 -18.51 -7.91 11.99
N ASN A 50 -18.05 -9.04 12.56
CA ASN A 50 -18.96 -10.07 13.08
C ASN A 50 -19.82 -9.51 14.21
N PHE A 51 -19.27 -8.65 15.06
CA PHE A 51 -20.02 -8.00 16.13
C PHE A 51 -21.06 -7.01 15.58
N ALA A 52 -20.71 -6.20 14.57
CA ALA A 52 -21.64 -5.28 13.93
C ALA A 52 -22.79 -6.01 13.24
N ALA A 53 -22.49 -7.10 12.52
CA ALA A 53 -23.48 -7.97 11.90
C ALA A 53 -24.37 -8.66 12.95
N TYR A 54 -23.79 -9.15 14.06
CA TYR A 54 -24.54 -9.71 15.18
C TYR A 54 -25.52 -8.70 15.79
N LYS A 55 -25.10 -7.44 15.93
CA LYS A 55 -25.94 -6.33 16.40
C LYS A 55 -26.95 -5.84 15.36
N LYS A 56 -26.98 -6.45 14.17
CA LYS A 56 -27.83 -6.06 13.03
C LYS A 56 -27.61 -4.60 12.59
N LEU A 57 -26.44 -4.04 12.88
CA LEU A 57 -26.03 -2.73 12.36
C LEU A 57 -25.75 -2.84 10.86
N TRP A 58 -25.24 -3.98 10.43
CA TRP A 58 -25.11 -4.36 9.03
C TRP A 58 -25.99 -5.56 8.70
N THR A 59 -26.74 -5.41 7.62
CA THR A 59 -27.69 -6.40 7.13
C THR A 59 -27.40 -6.71 5.68
N PHE A 60 -27.30 -8.00 5.36
CA PHE A 60 -27.05 -8.48 4.01
C PHE A 60 -28.34 -9.02 3.41
N ALA A 61 -28.79 -8.41 2.31
CA ALA A 61 -29.96 -8.88 1.59
C ALA A 61 -29.64 -10.21 0.88
N PRO A 62 -30.35 -11.32 1.17
CA PRO A 62 -30.03 -12.65 0.63
C PRO A 62 -30.10 -12.74 -0.90
N ALA A 63 -30.74 -11.77 -1.57
CA ALA A 63 -30.87 -11.72 -3.01
C ALA A 63 -29.58 -11.36 -3.75
N PHE A 64 -28.58 -10.77 -3.06
CA PHE A 64 -27.37 -10.25 -3.69
C PHE A 64 -26.09 -10.98 -3.28
N VAL A 65 -26.20 -11.85 -2.29
CA VAL A 65 -25.08 -12.49 -1.61
C VAL A 65 -25.21 -13.99 -1.80
N TRP A 66 -24.09 -14.71 -1.83
CA TRP A 66 -24.11 -16.16 -1.85
C TRP A 66 -24.92 -16.68 -0.65
N GLY A 67 -25.75 -17.69 -0.92
CA GLY A 67 -26.71 -18.21 0.05
C GLY A 67 -26.03 -18.71 1.33
N LYS A 68 -26.85 -19.02 2.34
CA LYS A 68 -26.45 -19.50 3.68
C LYS A 68 -25.27 -20.50 3.76
N PRO A 69 -25.05 -21.47 2.83
CA PRO A 69 -23.86 -22.34 2.91
C PRO A 69 -22.51 -21.60 2.82
N PHE A 70 -22.49 -20.38 2.30
CA PHE A 70 -21.28 -19.55 2.20
C PHE A 70 -21.17 -18.52 3.33
N TRP A 71 -21.87 -18.72 4.45
CA TRP A 71 -21.79 -17.82 5.59
C TRP A 71 -20.85 -18.39 6.64
N PHE A 72 -19.91 -17.57 7.11
CA PHE A 72 -19.02 -17.92 8.20
C PHE A 72 -19.27 -16.95 9.36
N GLY A 73 -19.82 -17.49 10.45
CA GLY A 73 -20.30 -16.66 11.56
C GLY A 73 -21.53 -15.86 11.17
N TYR A 74 -21.43 -14.53 11.24
CA TYR A 74 -22.54 -13.62 10.93
C TYR A 74 -22.39 -12.93 9.57
N LEU A 75 -21.29 -13.18 8.84
CA LEU A 75 -21.00 -12.56 7.56
C LEU A 75 -20.95 -13.58 6.42
N PRO A 76 -21.30 -13.14 5.20
CA PRO A 76 -21.10 -13.95 4.01
C PRO A 76 -19.62 -14.01 3.61
N LEU A 77 -19.24 -15.07 2.89
CA LEU A 77 -17.88 -15.29 2.40
C LEU A 77 -17.37 -14.12 1.56
N GLU A 78 -18.25 -13.47 0.81
CA GLU A 78 -17.88 -12.32 -0.02
C GLU A 78 -17.29 -11.16 0.77
N GLU A 79 -17.70 -10.95 2.03
CA GLU A 79 -17.12 -9.90 2.89
C GLU A 79 -15.68 -10.22 3.27
N TYR A 80 -15.40 -11.48 3.60
CA TYR A 80 -14.04 -11.89 3.86
C TYR A 80 -13.17 -11.70 2.62
N LEU A 81 -13.66 -12.10 1.44
CA LEU A 81 -12.97 -11.87 0.17
C LEU A 81 -12.76 -10.37 -0.11
N PHE A 82 -13.73 -9.53 0.25
CA PHE A 82 -13.61 -8.08 0.15
C PHE A 82 -12.43 -7.56 0.99
N TYR A 83 -12.28 -7.98 2.26
CA TYR A 83 -11.15 -7.54 3.09
C TYR A 83 -9.79 -7.87 2.44
N PHE A 84 -9.66 -9.10 1.93
CA PHE A 84 -8.43 -9.54 1.26
C PHE A 84 -8.18 -8.71 -0.01
N ALA A 85 -9.19 -8.57 -0.86
CA ALA A 85 -9.08 -7.89 -2.13
C ALA A 85 -8.83 -6.38 -1.96
N GLU A 86 -9.45 -5.74 -0.97
CA GLU A 86 -9.28 -4.32 -0.66
C GLU A 86 -7.86 -4.04 -0.14
N ALA A 87 -7.39 -4.85 0.82
CA ALA A 87 -6.03 -4.70 1.34
C ALA A 87 -4.98 -4.88 0.23
N ILE A 88 -5.18 -5.84 -0.69
CA ILE A 88 -4.30 -6.03 -1.87
C ILE A 88 -4.38 -4.80 -2.77
N PHE A 89 -5.58 -4.35 -3.13
CA PHE A 89 -5.79 -3.20 -3.99
C PHE A 89 -5.06 -1.96 -3.46
N VAL A 90 -5.24 -1.63 -2.18
CA VAL A 90 -4.60 -0.48 -1.54
C VAL A 90 -3.09 -0.64 -1.51
N CYS A 91 -2.56 -1.81 -1.13
CA CYS A 91 -1.12 -2.06 -1.14
C CYS A 91 -0.53 -1.85 -2.54
N VAL A 92 -1.12 -2.45 -3.56
CA VAL A 92 -0.63 -2.34 -4.95
C VAL A 92 -0.76 -0.90 -5.45
N MET A 93 -1.87 -0.21 -5.14
CA MET A 93 -2.06 1.20 -5.48
C MET A 93 -0.98 2.08 -4.84
N LEU A 94 -0.63 1.86 -3.57
CA LEU A 94 0.45 2.57 -2.89
C LEU A 94 1.80 2.30 -3.55
N LEU A 95 2.07 1.06 -3.98
CA LEU A 95 3.30 0.74 -4.70
C LEU A 95 3.39 1.42 -6.07
N VAL A 96 2.27 1.60 -6.77
CA VAL A 96 2.20 2.40 -8.00
C VAL A 96 2.45 3.88 -7.67
N LEU A 97 1.78 4.40 -6.65
CA LEU A 97 1.82 5.81 -6.28
C LEU A 97 3.21 6.24 -5.79
N GLY A 98 3.90 5.40 -5.02
CA GLY A 98 5.29 5.63 -4.58
C GLY A 98 6.31 5.70 -5.71
N ARG A 99 5.90 5.44 -6.96
CA ARG A 99 6.73 5.63 -8.18
C ARG A 99 6.45 6.96 -8.87
N VAL A 100 5.38 7.66 -8.51
CA VAL A 100 5.12 9.01 -8.99
C VAL A 100 6.18 9.93 -8.39
N LYS A 101 7.07 10.45 -9.26
CA LYS A 101 8.27 11.21 -8.86
C LYS A 101 7.98 12.33 -7.87
N TRP A 102 6.82 12.98 -8.00
CA TRP A 102 6.37 14.07 -7.12
C TRP A 102 6.10 13.67 -5.66
N LEU A 103 5.97 12.37 -5.37
CA LEU A 103 5.68 11.85 -4.03
C LEU A 103 6.88 11.16 -3.37
N ARG A 104 8.05 11.22 -4.00
CA ARG A 104 9.27 10.65 -3.43
C ARG A 104 9.85 11.66 -2.44
N PRO A 105 10.01 11.32 -1.15
CA PRO A 105 10.74 12.18 -0.23
C PRO A 105 12.13 12.43 -0.82
N GLU A 106 12.58 13.68 -0.86
CA GLU A 106 13.97 13.96 -1.24
C GLU A 106 14.88 13.16 -0.28
N SER A 107 15.75 12.34 -0.87
CA SER A 107 16.81 11.72 -0.08
C SER A 107 17.66 12.84 0.52
N PRO A 108 17.99 12.80 1.82
CA PRO A 108 18.89 13.78 2.42
C PRO A 108 20.14 13.89 1.55
N THR A 109 20.40 15.07 1.00
CA THR A 109 21.68 15.36 0.34
C THR A 109 22.77 15.01 1.34
N PRO A 110 23.74 14.15 0.98
CA PRO A 110 24.90 13.95 1.83
C PRO A 110 25.52 15.32 2.11
N ASP A 111 25.64 15.67 3.39
CA ASP A 111 26.30 16.91 3.81
C ASP A 111 27.68 16.95 3.14
N PRO A 112 28.07 18.06 2.47
CA PRO A 112 29.39 18.14 1.86
C PRO A 112 30.45 17.82 2.92
N SER A 113 31.21 16.75 2.68
CA SER A 113 32.26 16.31 3.59
C SER A 113 33.23 17.47 3.84
N PRO A 114 33.66 17.73 5.09
CA PRO A 114 34.43 18.91 5.47
C PRO A 114 35.90 18.91 5.00
N SER A 115 36.25 18.21 3.91
CA SER A 115 37.64 18.00 3.47
C SER A 115 38.10 18.82 2.26
N GLU A 116 37.30 19.75 1.72
CA GLU A 116 37.74 20.64 0.61
C GLU A 116 37.93 22.10 1.06
N GLY A 117 38.68 22.30 2.14
CA GLY A 117 38.93 23.63 2.67
C GLY A 117 40.15 23.73 3.58
N SER A 118 41.35 23.44 3.08
CA SER A 118 42.59 24.12 3.51
C SER A 118 43.80 23.52 2.82
N GLY A 119 44.56 24.34 2.09
CA GLY A 119 45.93 23.96 1.73
C GLY A 119 46.50 24.49 0.43
N VAL A 120 46.32 25.77 0.07
CA VAL A 120 47.30 26.46 -0.79
C VAL A 120 47.41 27.92 -0.34
N GLY A 121 48.30 28.17 0.63
CA GLY A 121 48.83 29.51 0.88
C GLY A 121 49.88 29.83 -0.19
N ASP A 122 49.50 30.62 -1.19
CA ASP A 122 50.41 31.09 -2.22
C ASP A 122 51.17 32.32 -1.69
N SER A 123 52.46 32.12 -1.45
CA SER A 123 53.43 33.11 -1.00
C SER A 123 53.81 34.08 -2.13
N ARG A 124 53.33 35.32 -2.11
CA ARG A 124 53.88 36.42 -2.93
C ARG A 124 53.90 37.76 -2.18
N PHE A 125 55.05 38.07 -1.60
CA PHE A 125 55.54 39.46 -1.48
C PHE A 125 56.21 39.84 -2.82
N PRO A 126 56.02 41.07 -3.32
CA PRO A 126 57.16 41.99 -3.31
C PRO A 126 56.79 43.48 -3.12
N GLY A 127 57.72 44.22 -2.51
CA GLY A 127 58.03 45.61 -2.92
C GLY A 127 57.48 46.73 -2.04
N ALA A 128 58.17 47.06 -0.96
CA ALA A 128 58.12 48.39 -0.36
C ALA A 128 58.92 49.37 -1.25
N VAL A 129 58.24 50.39 -1.78
CA VAL A 129 58.87 51.57 -2.38
C VAL A 129 58.43 52.79 -1.56
N ARG A 130 59.44 53.41 -0.93
CA ARG A 130 59.51 54.72 -0.26
C ARG A 130 58.76 54.90 1.05
#